data_AF-E4T492-F1
#
_entry.id   AF-E4T492-F1
#
_cell.length_a   1.000
_cell.length_b   1.000
_cell.length_c   1.000
_cell.angle_alpha   90.00
_cell.angle_beta   90.00
_cell.angle_gamma   90.00
#
_symmetry.space_group_name_H-M   'P 1'
#
loop_
_entity.id
_entity.type
_entity.pdbx_description
1 polymer ?
#
loop_
_entity_poly.entity_id
_entity_poly.type
_entity_poly.pdbx_seq_one_letter_code
_entity_poly.pdbx_strand_id
1 'polypeptide(L)' 'MNHLLFLNLGAGEIIIIALIVLLLFGGKKIPELMKGIGKGVKSFKEGLNEIETEIKKDVNTDEKKDAAK' A
#
# COMPACT_ATOMS: atom_id res chain seq x y z
N MET A 1 1.54 -19.36 31.58
CA MET A 1 0.68 -20.25 30.77
C MET A 1 -0.37 -19.42 30.05
N ASN A 2 -0.62 -19.70 28.77
CA ASN A 2 -1.69 -19.17 27.89
C ASN A 2 -1.41 -17.96 26.96
N HIS A 3 -0.17 -17.50 26.78
CA HIS A 3 0.17 -16.59 25.65
C HIS A 3 0.26 -17.33 24.29
N LEU A 4 0.19 -18.66 24.28
CA LEU A 4 0.24 -19.50 23.07
C LEU A 4 -1.13 -19.76 22.42
N LEU A 5 -2.24 -19.42 23.09
CA LEU A 5 -3.59 -19.53 22.52
C LEU A 5 -3.78 -18.57 21.34
N PHE A 6 -3.13 -17.40 21.38
CA PHE A 6 -3.20 -16.42 20.29
C PHE A 6 -2.44 -16.83 19.02
N LEU A 7 -1.52 -17.78 19.11
CA LEU A 7 -0.75 -18.28 17.96
C LEU A 7 -1.34 -19.58 17.38
N ASN A 8 -2.24 -20.23 18.12
CA ASN A 8 -3.08 -21.33 17.65
C ASN A 8 -4.45 -20.83 17.18
N LEU A 9 -4.56 -19.55 16.81
CA LEU A 9 -5.78 -18.97 16.23
C LEU A 9 -6.11 -19.71 14.94
N GLY A 10 -6.94 -20.74 15.06
CA GLY A 10 -7.44 -21.50 13.92
C GLY A 10 -8.30 -20.61 13.05
N ALA A 11 -8.58 -21.05 11.82
CA ALA A 11 -9.44 -20.32 10.88
C ALA A 11 -10.79 -19.92 11.50
N GLY A 12 -11.33 -20.72 12.43
CA GLY A 12 -12.58 -20.42 13.14
C GLY A 12 -12.52 -19.20 14.05
N GLU A 13 -11.44 -19.02 14.82
CA GLU A 13 -11.31 -17.88 15.74
C GLU A 13 -11.07 -16.58 14.97
N ILE A 14 -10.31 -16.64 13.87
CA ILE A 14 -10.13 -15.50 12.96
C ILE A 14 -11.48 -15.05 12.37
N ILE A 15 -12.34 -16.00 11.98
CA ILE A 15 -13.69 -15.70 11.47
C ILE A 15 -14.56 -15.02 12.54
N ILE A 16 -14.48 -15.47 13.79
CA ILE A 16 -15.23 -14.86 14.92
C ILE A 16 -14.76 -13.42 15.17
N ILE A 17 -13.45 -13.19 15.20
CA ILE A 17 -12.90 -11.83 15.37
C ILE A 17 -13.32 -10.95 14.19
N ALA A 18 -13.23 -11.46 12.96
CA ALA A 18 -13.67 -10.74 11.77
C ALA A 18 -15.16 -10.38 11.82
N LEU A 19 -16.02 -11.29 12.31
CA LEU A 19 -17.45 -11.04 12.53
C LEU A 19 -17.71 -9.95 13.56
N ILE A 20 -16.99 -9.94 14.69
CA ILE A 20 -17.13 -8.90 15.71
C ILE A 20 -16.71 -7.53 15.14
N VAL A 21 -15.58 -7.48 14.44
CA VAL A 21 -15.11 -6.26 13.76
C VAL A 21 -16.15 -5.82 12.71
N LEU A 22 -16.73 -6.75 11.96
CA LEU A 22 -17.76 -6.48 10.96
C LEU A 22 -19.05 -5.92 11.60
N LEU A 23 -19.43 -6.37 12.80
CA LEU A 23 -20.58 -5.85 13.52
C LEU A 23 -20.33 -4.45 14.07
N LEU A 24 -19.14 -4.18 14.61
CA LEU A 24 -18.78 -2.87 15.18
C LEU A 24 -18.62 -1.79 14.11
N PHE A 25 -17.93 -2.11 13.01
CA PHE A 25 -17.64 -1.16 11.94
C PHE A 25 -18.66 -1.22 10.79
N GLY A 26 -19.40 -2.32 10.66
CA GLY A 26 -20.29 -2.58 9.54
C GLY A 26 -19.54 -3.08 8.30
N GLY A 27 -20.16 -3.97 7.53
CA GLY A 27 -19.56 -4.55 6.32
C GLY A 27 -19.27 -3.59 5.17
N LYS A 28 -19.77 -2.35 5.24
CA LYS A 28 -19.50 -1.32 4.23
C LYS A 28 -18.22 -0.52 4.51
N LYS A 29 -17.82 -0.37 5.78
CA LYS A 29 -16.66 0.47 6.14
C LYS A 29 -15.32 -0.17 5.78
N ILE A 30 -15.20 -1.49 5.91
CA ILE A 30 -13.95 -2.21 5.58
C ILE A 30 -13.59 -2.05 4.07
N PRO A 31 -14.49 -2.32 3.11
CA PRO A 31 -14.21 -2.10 1.68
C PRO A 31 -13.97 -0.62 1.32
N GLU A 32 -14.67 0.30 2.00
CA GLU A 32 -14.52 1.74 1.78
C GLU A 32 -13.14 2.23 2.22
N LEU A 33 -12.68 1.80 3.40
CA LEU A 33 -11.33 2.05 3.91
C LEU A 33 -10.26 1.45 2.99
N MET A 34 -10.44 0.19 2.55
CA MET A 34 -9.51 -0.45 1.60
C MET A 34 -9.43 0.30 0.27
N LYS A 35 -10.56 0.77 -0.26
CA LYS A 35 -10.58 1.59 -1.49
C LYS A 35 -9.86 2.93 -1.27
N GLY A 36 -10.04 3.57 -0.12
CA GLY A 36 -9.33 4.80 0.23
C GLY A 36 -7.81 4.60 0.31
N ILE A 37 -7.38 3.58 1.05
CA ILE A 37 -5.96 3.22 1.17
C ILE A 37 -5.38 2.83 -0.20
N GLY A 38 -6.10 2.02 -0.98
CA GLY A 38 -5.65 1.58 -2.30
C GLY A 38 -5.45 2.73 -3.28
N LYS A 39 -6.35 3.72 -3.27
CA LYS A 39 -6.19 4.96 -4.05
C LYS A 39 -4.98 5.77 -3.58
N GLY A 40 -4.82 5.95 -2.27
CA GLY A 40 -3.68 6.67 -1.70
C GLY A 40 -2.33 6.04 -2.05
N VAL A 41 -2.21 4.73 -1.89
CA VAL A 41 -1.00 3.97 -2.25
C VAL A 41 -0.71 4.07 -3.76
N LYS A 42 -1.76 3.99 -4.60
CA LYS A 42 -1.61 4.12 -6.05
C LYS A 42 -1.08 5.51 -6.43
N SER A 43 -1.71 6.58 -5.95
CA SER A 43 -1.27 7.95 -6.25
C SER A 43 0.12 8.25 -5.69
N PHE A 44 0.46 7.71 -4.52
CA PHE A 44 1.80 7.82 -3.97
C PHE A 44 2.84 7.16 -4.88
N LYS A 45 2.56 5.94 -5.37
CA LYS A 45 3.46 5.24 -6.30
C LYS A 45 3.60 5.96 -7.64
N GLU A 46 2.52 6.53 -8.17
CA GLU A 46 2.54 7.31 -9.40
C GLU A 46 3.43 8.56 -9.25
N GLY A 47 3.29 9.31 -8.15
CA GLY A 47 4.14 10.47 -7.88
C GLY A 47 5.61 10.12 -7.72
N LEU A 48 5.93 8.99 -7.06
CA LEU A 48 7.33 8.53 -6.96
C LEU A 48 7.94 8.18 -8.33
N ASN A 49 7.18 7.53 -9.21
CA ASN A 49 7.65 7.18 -10.55
C ASN A 49 7.85 8.41 -11.45
N GLU A 50 7.00 9.43 -11.30
CA GLU A 50 7.12 10.70 -12.02
C GLU A 50 8.42 11.42 -11.61
N ILE A 51 8.67 11.52 -10.31
CA ILE A 51 9.92 12.09 -9.77
C ILE A 51 11.14 11.31 -10.26
N GLU A 52 11.11 9.97 -10.24
CA GLU A 52 12.23 9.15 -10.73
C GLU A 52 12.47 9.37 -12.24
N THR A 53 11.41 9.56 -13.02
CA THR A 53 11.49 9.80 -14.47
C THR A 53 12.04 11.20 -14.77
N GLU A 54 11.64 12.22 -14.01
CA GLU A 54 12.18 13.58 -14.13
C GLU A 54 13.67 13.62 -13.77
N ILE A 55 14.06 13.01 -12.64
CA ILE A 55 15.48 12.94 -12.23
C ILE A 55 16.32 12.21 -13.29
N LYS A 56 15.82 11.11 -13.87
CA LYS A 56 16.52 10.39 -14.96
C LYS A 56 16.62 11.18 -16.27
N LYS A 57 15.65 12.06 -16.55
CA LYS A 57 15.67 12.94 -17.74
C LYS A 57 16.69 14.06 -17.60
N ASP A 58 16.79 14.69 -16.44
CA ASP A 58 17.78 15.75 -16.21
C ASP A 58 19.21 15.20 -16.29
N VAL A 59 19.47 14.01 -15.73
CA VAL A 59 20.81 13.39 -15.76
C VAL A 59 21.25 12.97 -17.19
N ASN A 60 20.32 12.67 -18.11
CA ASN A 60 20.67 12.29 -19.49
C ASN A 60 20.87 13.48 -20.44
N THR A 61 20.55 14.70 -20.03
CA THR A 61 20.60 15.87 -20.93
C THR A 61 21.99 16.51 -20.98
N ASP A 62 22.87 16.20 -20.02
CA ASP A 62 24.24 16.71 -19.97
C ASP A 62 25.25 15.93 -20.83
N GLU A 63 24.97 14.67 -21.21
CA GLU A 63 25.95 13.84 -21.95
C GLU A 63 25.96 14.02 -23.49
N LYS A 64 25.04 14.81 -24.07
CA LYS A 64 24.95 14.98 -25.55
C LYS A 64 25.52 16.28 -26.11
N LYS A 65 26.11 17.17 -25.30
CA LYS A 65 26.65 18.45 -25.79
C LYS A 65 28.16 18.47 -26.11
N ASP A 66 28.93 17.45 -25.73
CA ASP A 66 30.39 17.44 -25.91
C ASP A 66 30.90 16.67 -27.13
N ALA A 67 30.03 16.07 -27.95
CA ALA A 67 30.43 15.34 -29.16
C ALA A 67 30.42 16.19 -30.45
N ALA A 68 30.09 17.48 -30.37
CA ALA A 68 29.94 18.36 -31.54
C ALA A 68 30.75 19.67 -31.44
N LYS A 69 31.76 19.75 -30.57
CA LYS A 69 32.69 20.88 -30.52
C LYS A 69 34.10 20.46 -30.94
#